data_AF-A0A1F8DML5-F1
#
_entry.id   AF-A0A1F8DML5-F1
#
_cell.length_a   1.000
_cell.length_b   1.000
_cell.length_c   1.000
_cell.angle_alpha   90.00
_cell.angle_beta   90.00
_cell.angle_gamma   90.00
#
_symmetry.space_group_name_H-M   'P 1'
#
loop_
_entity.id
_entity.type
_entity.pdbx_description
1 polymer ?
#
loop_
_entity_poly.entity_id
_entity_poly.type
_entity_poly.pdbx_seq_one_letter_code
_entity_poly.pdbx_strand_id
1 'polypeptide(L)'
;MLTKKFTLPDPEVARKETQKRLNLLNEFLPSFLPISTAVVSFGSLATGRNYSVHKDSDIDLLILTTPEKAKQISDLKLFDEKQLGLYIEGYEREIARQFSLNFIKEEVSLECHFWDESAYLDTISLLKAETMRFRSSDTTPSTNYSYSFDGSEYVTEPPSMRKDKWIISPFPTYLEKENKFYPCRPLTNVLGNPFIVHGENVLKDKINSLWTLIVKKLVENRSPVDLSECNILKSLPGHWKFSPETEQYVMTRTEQELQKLGIPFKK
;
A
#
# COMPACT_ATOMS: atom_id res chain seq x y z
N MET A 1 12.93 -9.78 2.00
CA MET A 1 12.23 -11.06 2.28
C MET A 1 11.26 -10.79 3.43
N LEU A 2 9.95 -10.98 3.25
CA LEU A 2 9.00 -10.87 4.37
C LEU A 2 9.25 -12.07 5.30
N THR A 3 9.82 -11.84 6.47
CA THR A 3 10.12 -12.92 7.41
C THR A 3 8.81 -13.45 8.00
N LYS A 4 8.43 -14.68 7.60
CA LYS A 4 7.31 -15.42 8.21
C LYS A 4 7.58 -15.74 9.69
N LYS A 5 8.86 -15.84 10.06
CA LYS A 5 9.29 -15.89 11.46
C LYS A 5 9.36 -14.47 12.01
N PHE A 6 8.23 -14.00 12.52
CA PHE A 6 8.13 -12.75 13.26
C PHE A 6 7.86 -13.05 14.72
N THR A 7 8.64 -12.42 15.61
CA THR A 7 8.40 -12.45 17.04
C THR A 7 7.81 -11.12 17.43
N LEU A 8 6.66 -11.15 18.09
CA LEU A 8 6.03 -9.93 18.59
C LEU A 8 6.96 -9.23 19.58
N PRO A 9 7.07 -7.89 19.54
CA PRO A 9 7.74 -7.15 20.57
C PRO A 9 6.98 -7.26 21.90
N ASP A 10 7.64 -6.88 22.99
CA ASP A 10 6.97 -6.66 24.26
C ASP A 10 5.82 -5.62 24.09
N PRO A 11 4.64 -5.81 24.71
CA PRO A 11 3.50 -4.90 24.54
C PRO A 11 3.80 -3.44 24.90
N GLU A 12 4.62 -3.18 25.91
CA GLU A 12 5.01 -1.80 26.27
C GLU A 12 5.92 -1.19 25.20
N VAL A 13 6.84 -1.99 24.64
CA VAL A 13 7.65 -1.58 23.48
C VAL A 13 6.74 -1.26 22.30
N ALA A 14 5.76 -2.12 21.99
CA ALA A 14 4.85 -1.91 20.87
C ALA A 14 4.06 -0.60 20.98
N ARG A 15 3.53 -0.30 22.18
CA ARG A 15 2.81 0.95 22.45
C ARG A 15 3.71 2.17 22.38
N LYS A 16 4.89 2.12 23.00
CA LYS A 16 5.86 3.22 22.97
C LYS A 16 6.29 3.53 21.53
N GLU A 17 6.65 2.51 20.77
CA GLU A 17 7.11 2.66 19.39
C GLU A 17 5.98 3.11 18.45
N THR A 18 4.74 2.67 18.70
CA THR A 18 3.55 3.20 18.02
C THR A 18 3.37 4.69 18.30
N GLN A 19 3.42 5.11 19.57
CA GLN A 19 3.22 6.50 19.94
C GLN A 19 4.31 7.41 19.37
N LYS A 20 5.58 6.97 19.37
CA LYS A 20 6.68 7.69 18.72
C LYS A 20 6.37 7.99 17.26
N ARG A 21 5.90 6.98 16.51
CA ARG A 21 5.57 7.12 15.08
C ARG A 21 4.36 8.00 14.82
N LEU A 22 3.33 7.90 15.66
CA LEU A 22 2.16 8.78 15.56
C LEU A 22 2.51 10.24 15.82
N ASN A 23 3.40 10.51 16.79
CA ASN A 23 3.87 11.87 17.07
C ASN A 23 4.62 12.45 15.87
N LEU A 24 5.53 11.68 15.28
CA LEU A 24 6.26 12.09 14.07
C LEU A 24 5.32 12.30 12.88
N LEU A 25 4.34 11.40 12.67
CA LEU A 25 3.34 11.56 11.61
C LEU A 25 2.56 12.88 11.79
N ASN A 26 2.11 13.17 13.01
CA ASN A 26 1.39 14.41 13.31
C ASN A 26 2.27 15.66 13.15
N GLU A 27 3.58 15.58 13.43
CA GLU A 27 4.54 16.67 13.20
C GLU A 27 4.67 17.00 11.71
N PHE A 28 4.76 15.99 10.84
CA PHE A 28 4.99 16.21 9.40
C PHE A 28 3.72 16.41 8.58
N LEU A 29 2.57 15.92 9.06
CA LEU A 29 1.31 15.99 8.32
C LEU A 29 1.01 17.39 7.76
N PRO A 30 1.14 18.51 8.52
CA PRO A 30 0.86 19.85 8.01
C PRO A 30 1.68 20.21 6.77
N SER A 31 2.91 19.71 6.65
CA SER A 31 3.79 19.94 5.50
C SER A 31 3.34 19.13 4.28
N PHE A 32 2.72 17.97 4.47
CA PHE A 32 2.20 17.13 3.38
C PHE A 32 0.84 17.60 2.84
N LEU A 33 0.02 18.30 3.63
CA LEU A 33 -1.33 18.70 3.20
C LEU A 33 -1.35 19.59 1.93
N PRO A 34 -0.51 20.63 1.80
CA PRO A 34 -0.55 21.51 0.62
C PRO A 34 -0.22 20.77 -0.69
N ILE A 35 0.69 19.79 -0.60
CA ILE A 35 1.22 19.05 -1.74
C ILE A 35 0.43 17.78 -2.09
N SER A 36 -0.63 17.49 -1.34
CA SER A 36 -1.42 16.28 -1.48
C SER A 36 -2.89 16.56 -1.70
N THR A 37 -3.59 15.58 -2.24
CA THR A 37 -5.06 15.52 -2.28
C THR A 37 -5.59 14.49 -1.29
N ALA A 38 -4.79 13.47 -0.98
CA ALA A 38 -5.02 12.53 0.11
C ALA A 38 -3.68 12.04 0.69
N VAL A 39 -3.70 11.74 1.99
CA VAL A 39 -2.59 11.11 2.71
C VAL A 39 -3.14 9.93 3.48
N VAL A 40 -2.54 8.76 3.27
CA VAL A 40 -2.92 7.51 3.91
C VAL A 40 -1.69 6.90 4.57
N SER A 41 -1.78 6.61 5.86
CA SER A 41 -0.80 5.75 6.52
C SER A 41 -1.20 4.30 6.33
N PHE A 42 -0.25 3.48 5.91
CA PHE A 42 -0.41 2.04 5.75
C PHE A 42 0.75 1.30 6.46
N GLY A 43 0.89 0.00 6.19
CA GLY A 43 1.96 -0.81 6.76
C GLY A 43 1.78 -1.02 8.26
N SER A 44 2.89 -1.20 8.98
CA SER A 44 2.87 -1.65 10.38
C SER A 44 2.14 -0.69 11.32
N LEU A 45 2.19 0.63 11.04
CA LEU A 45 1.51 1.64 11.85
C LEU A 45 -0.02 1.58 11.71
N ALA A 46 -0.52 1.19 10.54
CA ALA A 46 -1.95 1.03 10.30
C ALA A 46 -2.45 -0.35 10.78
N THR A 47 -1.73 -1.42 10.43
CA THR A 47 -2.23 -2.80 10.58
C THR A 47 -1.80 -3.47 11.88
N GLY A 48 -0.74 -2.99 12.51
CA GLY A 48 -0.08 -3.60 13.67
C GLY A 48 0.05 -2.67 14.88
N ARG A 49 -0.76 -1.61 14.91
CA ARG A 49 -0.73 -0.56 15.93
C ARG A 49 -0.80 -1.14 17.35
N ASN A 50 0.13 -0.72 18.22
CA ASN A 50 0.26 -1.21 19.60
C ASN A 50 0.47 -2.73 19.75
N TYR A 51 0.79 -3.42 18.65
CA TYR A 51 0.87 -4.89 18.63
C TYR A 51 2.20 -5.38 18.05
N SER A 52 2.48 -5.06 16.78
CA SER A 52 3.67 -5.54 16.06
C SER A 52 4.69 -4.44 15.73
N VAL A 53 4.38 -3.18 16.04
CA VAL A 53 5.31 -2.06 15.80
C VAL A 53 6.52 -2.21 16.73
N HIS A 54 7.72 -2.14 16.18
CA HIS A 54 8.98 -2.23 16.93
C HIS A 54 9.93 -1.10 16.52
N LYS A 55 11.08 -1.02 17.18
CA LYS A 55 12.06 0.08 17.00
C LYS A 55 12.49 0.31 15.54
N ASP A 56 12.54 -0.75 14.72
CA ASP A 56 12.98 -0.68 13.32
C ASP A 56 11.81 -0.51 12.34
N SER A 57 10.57 -0.42 12.83
CA SER A 57 9.41 -0.13 11.99
C SER A 57 9.52 1.29 11.41
N ASP A 58 9.22 1.43 10.14
CA ASP A 58 9.10 2.69 9.43
C ASP A 58 7.71 3.31 9.61
N ILE A 59 7.51 4.49 9.00
CA ILE A 59 6.21 5.09 8.74
C ILE A 59 5.98 5.06 7.23
N ASP A 60 5.06 4.21 6.79
CA ASP A 60 4.65 4.13 5.39
C ASP A 60 3.51 5.11 5.09
N LEU A 61 3.72 5.99 4.12
CA LEU A 61 2.72 6.96 3.65
C LEU A 61 2.44 6.78 2.17
N LEU A 62 1.17 6.67 1.83
CA LEU A 62 0.68 6.84 0.47
C LEU A 62 0.15 8.27 0.33
N ILE A 63 0.70 8.99 -0.64
CA ILE A 63 0.42 10.41 -0.84
C ILE A 63 -0.09 10.57 -2.27
N LEU A 64 -1.37 10.93 -2.40
CA LEU A 64 -1.94 11.29 -3.69
C LEU A 64 -1.60 12.75 -3.98
N THR A 65 -1.11 12.99 -5.19
CA THR A 65 -0.72 14.32 -5.66
C THR A 65 -1.15 14.50 -7.12
N THR A 66 -0.99 15.71 -7.62
CA THR A 66 -1.16 16.06 -9.04
C THR A 66 0.16 16.60 -9.58
N PRO A 67 0.38 16.64 -10.90
CA PRO A 67 1.60 17.22 -11.47
C PRO A 67 1.88 18.66 -10.97
N GLU A 68 0.84 19.46 -10.74
CA GLU A 68 0.97 20.83 -10.22
C GLU A 68 1.44 20.85 -8.77
N LYS A 69 0.84 20.00 -7.92
CA LYS A 69 1.21 19.88 -6.50
C LYS A 69 2.57 19.21 -6.30
N ALA A 70 2.96 18.29 -7.18
CA ALA A 70 4.24 17.58 -7.10
C ALA A 70 5.44 18.54 -7.13
N LYS A 71 5.32 19.68 -7.81
CA LYS A 71 6.35 20.73 -7.84
C LYS A 71 6.66 21.30 -6.46
N GLN A 72 5.66 21.36 -5.59
CA GLN A 72 5.80 21.92 -4.25
C GLN A 72 6.49 20.93 -3.28
N ILE A 73 6.72 19.67 -3.69
CA ILE A 73 7.44 18.69 -2.88
C ILE A 73 8.87 19.17 -2.59
N SER A 74 9.49 19.91 -3.53
CA SER A 74 10.85 20.46 -3.32
C SER A 74 10.91 21.46 -2.17
N ASP A 75 9.80 22.14 -1.86
CA ASP A 75 9.75 23.16 -0.82
C ASP A 75 9.86 22.56 0.59
N LEU A 76 9.61 21.24 0.72
CA LEU A 76 9.72 20.52 1.98
C LEU A 76 11.18 20.40 2.46
N LYS A 77 12.15 20.42 1.54
CA LYS A 77 13.59 20.23 1.85
C LYS A 77 13.88 18.98 2.69
N LEU A 78 13.07 17.93 2.53
CA LEU A 78 13.21 16.65 3.23
C LEU A 78 13.94 15.58 2.39
N PHE A 79 13.99 15.77 1.07
CA PHE A 79 14.42 14.75 0.12
C PHE A 79 15.64 15.20 -0.70
N ASP A 80 16.32 14.24 -1.33
CA ASP A 80 17.41 14.53 -2.26
C ASP A 80 16.90 15.35 -3.46
N GLU A 81 17.37 16.59 -3.58
CA GLU A 81 16.88 17.56 -4.58
C GLU A 81 17.09 17.06 -6.02
N LYS A 82 18.21 16.39 -6.28
CA LYS A 82 18.57 15.92 -7.63
C LYS A 82 17.64 14.79 -8.07
N GLN A 83 17.40 13.81 -7.20
CA GLN A 83 16.48 12.72 -7.46
C GLN A 83 15.04 13.22 -7.57
N LEU A 84 14.62 14.10 -6.65
CA LEU A 84 13.28 14.67 -6.66
C LEU A 84 13.02 15.47 -7.95
N GLY A 85 13.96 16.31 -8.37
CA GLY A 85 13.83 17.08 -9.62
C GLY A 85 13.67 16.16 -10.85
N LEU A 86 14.41 15.05 -10.90
CA LEU A 86 14.27 14.05 -11.97
C LEU A 86 12.88 13.41 -11.98
N TYR A 87 12.32 13.09 -10.82
CA TYR A 87 10.99 12.47 -10.72
C TYR A 87 9.87 13.45 -11.02
N ILE A 88 9.95 14.71 -10.55
CA ILE A 88 8.97 15.76 -10.86
C ILE A 88 8.92 16.00 -12.37
N GLU A 89 10.07 16.17 -13.02
CA GLU A 89 10.14 16.34 -14.48
C GLU A 89 9.54 15.13 -15.22
N GLY A 90 9.79 13.92 -14.71
CA GLY A 90 9.23 12.69 -15.25
C GLY A 90 7.70 12.60 -15.07
N TYR A 91 7.16 13.10 -13.95
CA TYR A 91 5.73 13.22 -13.69
C TYR A 91 5.05 14.15 -14.68
N GLU A 92 5.61 15.35 -14.89
CA GLU A 92 5.08 16.35 -15.83
C GLU A 92 5.04 15.84 -17.26
N ARG A 93 6.00 14.98 -17.63
CA ARG A 93 6.11 14.35 -18.95
C ARG A 93 5.40 13.00 -19.03
N GLU A 94 4.67 12.61 -17.99
CA GLU A 94 3.89 11.38 -17.93
C GLU A 94 4.72 10.09 -18.14
N ILE A 95 6.01 10.13 -17.78
CA ILE A 95 6.94 9.00 -17.96
C ILE A 95 6.60 7.85 -17.01
N ALA A 96 6.26 8.19 -15.77
CA ALA A 96 5.76 7.28 -14.75
C ALA A 96 4.88 8.07 -13.76
N ARG A 97 4.01 7.36 -13.04
CA ARG A 97 2.93 7.94 -12.21
C ARG A 97 3.05 7.61 -10.73
N GLN A 98 4.19 7.04 -10.34
CA GLN A 98 4.51 6.69 -8.97
C GLN A 98 6.01 6.86 -8.75
N PHE A 99 6.38 7.40 -7.59
CA PHE A 99 7.73 7.30 -7.06
C PHE A 99 7.70 7.19 -5.55
N SER A 100 8.78 6.65 -4.99
CA SER A 100 8.99 6.60 -3.55
C SER A 100 10.22 7.42 -3.19
N LEU A 101 10.10 8.16 -2.09
CA LEU A 101 11.21 8.85 -1.45
C LEU A 101 11.18 8.53 0.03
N ASN A 102 12.35 8.48 0.65
CA ASN A 102 12.46 8.25 2.08
C ASN A 102 13.35 9.30 2.72
N PHE A 103 13.09 9.59 3.99
CA PHE A 103 13.96 10.40 4.83
C PHE A 103 13.93 9.86 6.25
N ILE A 104 14.93 10.22 7.06
CA ILE A 104 15.07 9.75 8.43
C ILE A 104 14.92 10.94 9.38
N LYS A 105 14.09 10.77 10.40
CA LYS A 105 13.92 11.72 11.51
C LYS A 105 13.91 10.94 12.81
N GLU A 106 14.72 11.35 13.78
CA GLU A 106 14.76 10.71 15.10
C GLU A 106 14.93 9.18 15.02
N GLU A 107 15.80 8.74 14.10
CA GLU A 107 16.09 7.32 13.81
C GLU A 107 14.92 6.52 13.22
N VAL A 108 13.80 7.17 12.88
CA VAL A 108 12.66 6.55 12.22
C VAL A 108 12.70 6.92 10.74
N SER A 109 12.62 5.91 9.87
CA SER A 109 12.47 6.11 8.43
C SER A 109 11.00 6.41 8.10
N LEU A 110 10.77 7.45 7.31
CA LEU A 110 9.48 7.75 6.70
C LEU A 110 9.57 7.42 5.22
N GLU A 111 8.83 6.42 4.75
CA GLU A 111 8.74 6.05 3.34
C GLU A 111 7.48 6.68 2.73
N CYS A 112 7.70 7.61 1.80
CA CYS A 112 6.65 8.38 1.14
C CYS A 112 6.46 7.86 -0.28
N HIS A 113 5.30 7.23 -0.55
CA HIS A 113 4.88 6.73 -1.85
C HIS A 113 3.97 7.76 -2.51
N PHE A 114 4.55 8.60 -3.36
CA PHE A 114 3.81 9.58 -4.15
C PHE A 114 3.17 8.89 -5.35
N TRP A 115 1.91 9.22 -5.58
CA TRP A 115 1.11 8.73 -6.69
C TRP A 115 0.40 9.90 -7.37
N ASP A 116 0.38 9.88 -8.70
CA ASP A 116 -0.61 10.65 -9.45
C ASP A 116 -2.01 10.16 -9.05
N GLU A 117 -2.88 11.07 -8.60
CA GLU A 117 -4.21 10.75 -8.10
C GLU A 117 -4.99 9.92 -9.13
N SER A 118 -5.04 10.36 -10.38
CA SER A 118 -5.83 9.67 -11.41
C SER A 118 -5.33 8.25 -11.66
N ALA A 119 -4.01 8.07 -11.72
CA ALA A 119 -3.39 6.76 -11.90
C ALA A 119 -3.65 5.83 -10.71
N TYR A 120 -3.64 6.36 -9.48
CA TYR A 120 -3.96 5.57 -8.30
C TYR A 120 -5.44 5.19 -8.25
N LEU A 121 -6.34 6.12 -8.60
CA LEU A 121 -7.77 5.83 -8.65
C LEU A 121 -8.12 4.76 -9.69
N ASP A 122 -7.46 4.79 -10.86
CA ASP A 122 -7.54 3.71 -11.86
C ASP A 122 -7.08 2.36 -11.30
N THR A 123 -5.94 2.40 -10.59
CA THR A 123 -5.30 1.24 -9.96
C THR A 123 -6.24 0.58 -8.95
N ILE A 124 -6.77 1.32 -7.97
CA ILE A 124 -7.70 0.77 -6.97
C ILE A 124 -9.11 0.49 -7.52
N SER A 125 -9.41 0.94 -8.74
CA SER A 125 -10.62 0.56 -9.48
C SER A 125 -10.40 -0.68 -10.38
N LEU A 126 -9.23 -1.31 -10.32
CA LEU A 126 -8.81 -2.45 -11.15
C LEU A 126 -8.89 -2.18 -12.66
N LEU A 127 -8.78 -0.92 -13.09
CA LEU A 127 -8.79 -0.57 -14.52
C LEU A 127 -7.44 -0.85 -15.20
N LYS A 128 -6.37 -0.99 -14.40
CA LYS A 128 -5.01 -1.26 -14.86
C LYS A 128 -4.37 -2.36 -14.02
N ALA A 129 -3.80 -3.36 -14.68
CA ALA A 129 -3.04 -4.42 -14.04
C ALA A 129 -1.70 -3.94 -13.49
N GLU A 130 -1.17 -2.83 -14.00
CA GLU A 130 0.09 -2.23 -13.57
C GLU A 130 0.15 -0.73 -13.83
N THR A 131 1.04 -0.05 -13.12
CA THR A 131 1.41 1.35 -13.32
C THR A 131 2.92 1.48 -13.43
N MET A 132 3.44 2.34 -14.31
CA MET A 132 4.88 2.62 -14.35
C MET A 132 5.30 3.46 -13.15
N ARG A 133 6.38 3.05 -12.48
CA ARG A 133 7.01 3.80 -11.39
C ARG A 133 8.46 4.16 -11.69
N PHE A 134 8.95 5.23 -11.08
CA PHE A 134 10.37 5.54 -11.03
C PHE A 134 11.12 4.64 -10.04
N ARG A 135 12.40 4.41 -10.33
CA ARG A 135 13.34 3.64 -9.50
C ARG A 135 14.60 4.45 -9.25
N SER A 136 15.20 4.24 -8.09
CA SER A 136 16.49 4.84 -7.73
C SER A 136 17.68 4.16 -8.40
N SER A 137 17.54 2.90 -8.83
CA SER A 137 18.61 2.12 -9.48
C SER A 137 18.05 1.07 -10.44
N ASP A 138 18.83 0.72 -11.46
CA ASP A 138 18.62 -0.38 -12.40
C ASP A 138 19.25 -1.71 -11.96
N THR A 139 20.10 -1.68 -10.92
CA THR A 139 20.89 -2.85 -10.49
C THR A 139 20.14 -3.82 -9.58
N THR A 140 19.12 -3.35 -8.86
CA THR A 140 18.40 -4.16 -7.86
C THR A 140 16.94 -4.35 -8.29
N PRO A 141 16.54 -5.53 -8.78
CA PRO A 141 15.14 -5.79 -9.07
C PRO A 141 14.32 -5.66 -7.78
N SER A 142 13.10 -5.14 -7.91
CA SER A 142 12.19 -5.07 -6.77
C SER A 142 11.47 -6.40 -6.67
N THR A 143 11.88 -7.26 -5.74
CA THR A 143 11.14 -8.49 -5.47
C THR A 143 9.78 -8.15 -4.87
N ASN A 144 8.72 -8.47 -5.61
CA ASN A 144 7.34 -8.31 -5.19
C ASN A 144 6.79 -9.67 -4.77
N TYR A 145 6.39 -9.76 -3.50
CA TYR A 145 5.67 -10.90 -2.96
C TYR A 145 4.18 -10.59 -3.01
N SER A 146 3.39 -11.49 -3.57
CA SER A 146 1.93 -11.36 -3.62
C SER A 146 1.31 -12.70 -3.24
N TYR A 147 0.17 -12.65 -2.57
CA TYR A 147 -0.51 -13.83 -2.05
C TYR A 147 -1.91 -13.90 -2.64
N SER A 148 -2.36 -15.07 -3.06
CA SER A 148 -3.76 -15.29 -3.42
C SER A 148 -4.61 -15.52 -2.18
N PHE A 149 -5.93 -15.61 -2.37
CA PHE A 149 -6.88 -15.76 -1.26
C PHE A 149 -6.74 -17.06 -0.44
N ASP A 150 -6.15 -18.11 -1.02
CA ASP A 150 -5.81 -19.35 -0.31
C ASP A 150 -4.45 -19.26 0.42
N GLY A 151 -3.74 -18.14 0.30
CA GLY A 151 -2.41 -17.91 0.86
C GLY A 151 -1.24 -18.41 -0.01
N SER A 152 -1.50 -18.91 -1.22
CA SER A 152 -0.41 -19.29 -2.13
C SER A 152 0.40 -18.07 -2.54
N GLU A 153 1.73 -18.21 -2.54
CA GLU A 153 2.66 -17.11 -2.79
C GLU A 153 3.08 -17.09 -4.27
N TYR A 154 3.14 -15.90 -4.85
CA TYR A 154 3.74 -15.66 -6.16
C TYR A 154 4.75 -14.52 -6.05
N VAL A 155 5.97 -14.80 -6.50
CA VAL A 155 7.10 -13.86 -6.42
C VAL A 155 7.41 -13.37 -7.83
N THR A 156 7.47 -12.06 -8.00
CA THR A 156 7.87 -11.42 -9.25
C THR A 156 9.03 -10.47 -9.04
N GLU A 157 9.84 -10.31 -10.08
CA GLU A 157 10.94 -9.35 -10.11
C GLU A 157 10.79 -8.49 -11.36
N PRO A 158 9.90 -7.46 -11.33
CA PRO A 158 9.69 -6.62 -12.49
C PRO A 158 11.01 -5.97 -12.91
N PRO A 159 11.34 -5.98 -14.21
CA PRO A 159 12.60 -5.45 -14.70
C PRO A 159 12.65 -3.94 -14.49
N SER A 160 13.86 -3.42 -14.28
CA SER A 160 14.14 -2.00 -14.43
C SER A 160 14.49 -1.72 -15.88
N MET A 161 13.94 -0.64 -16.42
CA MET A 161 14.18 -0.17 -17.79
C MET A 161 14.68 1.26 -17.73
N ARG A 162 15.61 1.60 -18.61
CA ARG A 162 16.06 2.98 -18.77
C ARG A 162 15.30 3.63 -19.92
N LYS A 163 14.64 4.75 -19.65
CA LYS A 163 14.04 5.63 -20.64
C LYS A 163 14.73 6.98 -20.53
N ASP A 164 15.62 7.29 -21.48
CA ASP A 164 16.54 8.42 -21.42
C ASP A 164 17.34 8.44 -20.09
N LYS A 165 17.10 9.46 -19.25
CA LYS A 165 17.72 9.63 -17.93
C LYS A 165 16.92 8.99 -16.79
N TRP A 166 15.69 8.52 -17.04
CA TRP A 166 14.84 7.91 -16.03
C TRP A 166 15.05 6.40 -15.97
N ILE A 167 15.04 5.87 -14.74
CA ILE A 167 14.95 4.44 -14.49
C ILE A 167 13.51 4.17 -14.05
N ILE A 168 12.82 3.33 -14.79
CA ILE A 168 11.41 3.00 -14.56
C ILE A 168 11.22 1.48 -14.45
N SER A 169 10.11 1.06 -13.87
CA SER A 169 9.77 -0.36 -13.76
C SER A 169 8.26 -0.52 -13.68
N PRO A 170 7.68 -1.61 -14.23
CA PRO A 170 6.28 -1.92 -14.01
C PRO A 170 6.02 -2.14 -12.51
N PHE A 171 4.98 -1.51 -11.99
CA PHE A 171 4.51 -1.73 -10.64
C PHE A 171 3.14 -2.41 -10.71
N PRO A 172 3.09 -3.73 -10.46
CA PRO A 172 1.84 -4.47 -10.59
C PRO A 172 0.83 -4.03 -9.53
N THR A 173 -0.41 -3.90 -9.98
CA THR A 173 -1.60 -3.66 -9.18
C THR A 173 -2.19 -4.99 -8.71
N TYR A 174 -2.27 -5.95 -9.62
CA TYR A 174 -2.65 -7.34 -9.38
C TYR A 174 -2.02 -8.24 -10.44
N LEU A 175 -1.99 -9.54 -10.16
CA LEU A 175 -1.57 -10.57 -11.12
C LEU A 175 -2.67 -11.64 -11.22
N GLU A 176 -2.85 -12.16 -12.43
CA GLU A 176 -3.67 -13.36 -12.67
C GLU A 176 -2.77 -14.48 -13.20
N LYS A 177 -2.60 -15.55 -12.41
CA LYS A 177 -1.74 -16.70 -12.72
C LYS A 177 -2.42 -17.97 -12.26
N GLU A 178 -2.41 -19.00 -13.09
CA GLU A 178 -2.92 -20.33 -12.72
C GLU A 178 -4.36 -20.28 -12.16
N ASN A 179 -5.24 -19.47 -12.77
CA ASN A 179 -6.62 -19.21 -12.31
C ASN A 179 -6.72 -18.64 -10.89
N LYS A 180 -5.67 -18.00 -10.39
CA LYS A 180 -5.65 -17.29 -9.12
C LYS A 180 -5.40 -15.81 -9.33
N PHE A 181 -6.06 -15.01 -8.49
CA PHE A 181 -5.87 -13.57 -8.39
C PHE A 181 -4.94 -13.26 -7.22
N TYR A 182 -3.95 -12.42 -7.49
CA TYR A 182 -2.94 -11.98 -6.51
C TYR A 182 -3.00 -10.45 -6.43
N PRO A 183 -3.65 -9.86 -5.41
CA PRO A 183 -3.56 -8.43 -5.18
C PRO A 183 -2.11 -8.05 -4.84
N CYS A 184 -1.63 -6.94 -5.43
CA CYS A 184 -0.31 -6.40 -5.16
C CYS A 184 -0.40 -5.14 -4.29
N ARG A 185 0.76 -4.59 -3.92
CA ARG A 185 0.91 -3.51 -2.92
C ARG A 185 -0.08 -2.35 -3.06
N PRO A 186 -0.33 -1.76 -4.25
CA PRO A 186 -1.27 -0.64 -4.34
C PRO A 186 -2.66 -0.98 -3.79
N LEU A 187 -3.13 -2.21 -4.00
CA LEU A 187 -4.39 -2.69 -3.44
C LEU A 187 -4.24 -3.09 -1.98
N THR A 188 -3.21 -3.86 -1.63
CA THR A 188 -3.05 -4.39 -0.26
C THR A 188 -2.78 -3.28 0.75
N ASN A 189 -2.21 -2.15 0.33
CA ASN A 189 -1.99 -0.97 1.16
C ASN A 189 -3.30 -0.36 1.69
N VAL A 190 -4.44 -0.59 1.02
CA VAL A 190 -5.75 -0.06 1.42
C VAL A 190 -6.78 -1.13 1.80
N LEU A 191 -6.43 -2.42 1.70
CA LEU A 191 -7.29 -3.53 2.14
C LEU A 191 -7.04 -3.94 3.60
N GLY A 192 -5.94 -3.52 4.21
CA GLY A 192 -5.54 -3.86 5.59
C GLY A 192 -5.95 -2.84 6.65
N ASN A 193 -7.14 -2.26 6.58
CA ASN A 193 -7.59 -1.17 7.48
C ASN A 193 -6.70 0.09 7.42
N PRO A 194 -6.61 0.76 6.25
CA PRO A 194 -5.76 1.93 6.09
C PRO A 194 -6.20 3.09 6.99
N PHE A 195 -5.24 3.86 7.50
CA PHE A 195 -5.52 5.08 8.24
C PHE A 195 -5.48 6.27 7.29
N ILE A 196 -6.65 6.73 6.83
CA ILE A 196 -6.76 7.93 5.99
C ILE A 196 -6.58 9.16 6.88
N VAL A 197 -5.44 9.82 6.74
CA VAL A 197 -5.06 10.99 7.56
C VAL A 197 -5.60 12.28 6.95
N HIS A 198 -5.73 12.32 5.62
CA HIS A 198 -6.25 13.45 4.85
C HIS A 198 -6.92 12.97 3.56
N GLY A 199 -7.95 13.68 3.09
CA GLY A 199 -8.61 13.39 1.81
C GLY A 199 -9.59 12.22 1.84
N GLU A 200 -10.29 11.98 2.96
CA GLU A 200 -11.26 10.88 3.08
C GLU A 200 -12.33 10.93 1.97
N ASN A 201 -12.80 12.13 1.62
CA ASN A 201 -13.77 12.36 0.54
C ASN A 201 -13.26 11.93 -0.84
N VAL A 202 -11.94 11.83 -1.05
CA VAL A 202 -11.34 11.37 -2.32
C VAL A 202 -11.32 9.84 -2.39
N LEU A 203 -10.99 9.19 -1.27
CA LEU A 203 -10.64 7.76 -1.26
C LEU A 203 -11.74 6.84 -0.77
N LYS A 204 -12.62 7.29 0.13
CA LYS A 204 -13.57 6.42 0.84
C LYS A 204 -14.45 5.60 -0.10
N ASP A 205 -15.10 6.26 -1.07
CA ASP A 205 -16.01 5.60 -2.00
C ASP A 205 -15.27 4.65 -2.96
N LYS A 206 -14.03 5.00 -3.30
CA LYS A 206 -13.17 4.18 -4.15
C LYS A 206 -12.66 2.94 -3.41
N ILE A 207 -12.28 3.06 -2.15
CA ILE A 207 -11.94 1.92 -1.28
C ILE A 207 -13.16 1.03 -1.06
N ASN A 208 -14.35 1.60 -0.81
CA ASN A 208 -15.59 0.83 -0.71
C ASN A 208 -15.89 0.06 -2.00
N SER A 209 -15.67 0.68 -3.16
CA SER A 209 -15.85 0.02 -4.46
C SER A 209 -14.82 -1.08 -4.68
N LEU A 210 -13.55 -0.85 -4.31
CA LEU A 210 -12.49 -1.86 -4.34
C LEU A 210 -12.87 -3.10 -3.54
N TRP A 211 -13.42 -2.93 -2.33
CA TRP A 211 -13.87 -4.06 -1.51
C TRP A 211 -14.88 -4.94 -2.23
N THR A 212 -15.89 -4.34 -2.87
CA THR A 212 -16.84 -5.08 -3.70
C THR A 212 -16.15 -5.80 -4.87
N LEU A 213 -15.19 -5.17 -5.54
CA LEU A 213 -14.44 -5.77 -6.65
C LEU A 213 -13.56 -6.95 -6.20
N ILE A 214 -12.86 -6.82 -5.07
CA ILE A 214 -11.99 -7.87 -4.54
C ILE A 214 -12.81 -9.06 -4.04
N VAL A 215 -13.98 -8.83 -3.43
CA VAL A 215 -14.87 -9.95 -3.07
C VAL A 215 -15.42 -10.66 -4.30
N LYS A 216 -15.73 -9.94 -5.39
CA LYS A 216 -16.06 -10.57 -6.68
C LYS A 216 -14.90 -11.46 -7.16
N LYS A 217 -13.66 -10.98 -7.07
CA LYS A 217 -12.47 -11.77 -7.40
C LYS A 217 -12.25 -12.98 -6.49
N LEU A 218 -12.62 -12.89 -5.21
CA LEU A 218 -12.55 -14.02 -4.26
C LEU A 218 -13.48 -15.17 -4.68
N VAL A 219 -14.68 -14.83 -5.13
CA VAL A 219 -15.75 -15.80 -5.45
C VAL A 219 -15.71 -16.28 -6.90
N GLU A 220 -14.89 -15.66 -7.75
CA GLU A 220 -14.70 -16.08 -9.14
C GLU A 220 -14.29 -17.57 -9.14
N ASN A 221 -15.19 -18.42 -9.65
CA ASN A 221 -15.09 -19.88 -9.70
C ASN A 221 -15.16 -20.61 -8.34
N ARG A 222 -15.67 -19.96 -7.28
CA ARG A 222 -15.83 -20.54 -5.93
C ARG A 222 -17.19 -20.14 -5.35
N SER A 223 -18.15 -21.07 -5.35
CA SER A 223 -19.42 -20.88 -4.65
C SER A 223 -19.99 -22.23 -4.19
N PRO A 224 -20.31 -22.41 -2.89
CA PRO A 224 -20.12 -21.46 -1.78
C PRO A 224 -18.63 -21.22 -1.48
N VAL A 225 -18.31 -20.08 -0.86
CA VAL A 225 -16.94 -19.78 -0.40
C VAL A 225 -16.74 -20.29 1.02
N ASP A 226 -15.64 -21.01 1.26
CA ASP A 226 -15.19 -21.37 2.60
C ASP A 226 -14.12 -20.36 3.06
N LEU A 227 -14.47 -19.51 4.04
CA LEU A 227 -13.58 -18.46 4.54
C LEU A 227 -12.43 -18.99 5.40
N SER A 228 -12.53 -20.22 5.90
CA SER A 228 -11.42 -20.89 6.60
C SER A 228 -10.31 -21.28 5.61
N GLU A 229 -10.67 -21.55 4.35
CA GLU A 229 -9.75 -21.93 3.29
C GLU A 229 -9.28 -20.73 2.46
N CYS A 230 -10.20 -19.86 2.04
CA CYS A 230 -9.93 -18.73 1.15
C CYS A 230 -10.51 -17.43 1.70
N ASN A 231 -9.68 -16.43 1.95
CA ASN A 231 -10.15 -15.11 2.38
C ASN A 231 -9.19 -13.98 1.99
N ILE A 232 -9.65 -12.74 2.11
CA ILE A 232 -8.85 -11.57 1.74
C ILE A 232 -7.65 -11.40 2.68
N LEU A 233 -7.77 -11.71 3.98
CA LEU A 233 -6.67 -11.60 4.94
C LEU A 233 -5.44 -12.41 4.52
N LYS A 234 -5.62 -13.65 4.05
CA LYS A 234 -4.55 -14.51 3.53
C LYS A 234 -3.81 -13.92 2.32
N SER A 235 -4.50 -13.08 1.53
CA SER A 235 -3.89 -12.39 0.39
C SER A 235 -3.07 -11.16 0.77
N LEU A 236 -3.16 -10.69 2.03
CA LEU A 236 -2.43 -9.51 2.49
C LEU A 236 -1.01 -9.89 2.94
N PRO A 237 0.03 -9.30 2.34
CA PRO A 237 1.40 -9.55 2.76
C PRO A 237 1.63 -9.15 4.22
N GLY A 238 2.24 -10.04 5.01
CA GLY A 238 2.55 -9.75 6.41
C GLY A 238 1.36 -9.83 7.36
N HIS A 239 0.23 -10.43 6.96
CA HIS A 239 -0.96 -10.57 7.82
C HIS A 239 -0.69 -11.21 9.19
N TRP A 240 0.35 -12.04 9.33
CA TRP A 240 0.80 -12.60 10.63
C TRP A 240 1.34 -11.56 11.62
N LYS A 241 1.50 -10.29 11.20
CA LYS A 241 1.86 -9.17 12.07
C LYS A 241 0.65 -8.28 12.39
N PHE A 242 -0.53 -8.60 11.86
CA PHE A 242 -1.70 -7.74 12.05
C PHE A 242 -2.18 -7.85 13.48
N SER A 243 -2.68 -6.73 14.02
CA SER A 243 -3.35 -6.77 15.32
C SER A 243 -4.68 -7.55 15.20
N PRO A 244 -5.17 -8.16 16.28
CA PRO A 244 -6.46 -8.85 16.28
C PRO A 244 -7.62 -7.98 15.75
N GLU A 245 -7.59 -6.68 16.04
CA GLU A 245 -8.59 -5.72 15.54
C GLU A 245 -8.53 -5.56 14.03
N THR A 246 -7.33 -5.55 13.44
CA THR A 246 -7.15 -5.45 11.99
C THR A 246 -7.58 -6.74 11.30
N GLU A 247 -7.23 -7.90 11.86
CA GLU A 247 -7.73 -9.19 11.36
C GLU A 247 -9.26 -9.23 11.39
N GLN A 248 -9.86 -8.85 12.51
CA GLN A 248 -11.31 -8.79 12.67
C GLN A 248 -11.95 -7.82 11.67
N TYR A 249 -11.36 -6.65 11.43
CA TYR A 249 -11.83 -5.69 10.43
C TYR A 249 -11.88 -6.33 9.03
N VAL A 250 -10.78 -6.94 8.58
CA VAL A 250 -10.69 -7.53 7.24
C VAL A 250 -11.70 -8.67 7.07
N MET A 251 -11.81 -9.55 8.07
CA MET A 251 -12.75 -10.67 8.04
C MET A 251 -14.20 -10.18 8.04
N THR A 252 -14.55 -9.26 8.94
CA THR A 252 -15.90 -8.69 9.03
C THR A 252 -16.27 -7.97 7.72
N ARG A 253 -15.34 -7.22 7.13
CA ARG A 253 -15.59 -6.51 5.87
C ARG A 253 -15.79 -7.48 4.71
N THR A 254 -15.03 -8.57 4.67
CA THR A 254 -15.20 -9.65 3.68
C THR A 254 -16.61 -10.25 3.78
N GLU A 255 -17.06 -10.59 4.98
CA GLU A 255 -18.40 -11.14 5.23
C GLU A 255 -19.51 -10.16 4.82
N GLN A 256 -19.40 -8.88 5.19
CA GLN A 256 -20.38 -7.85 4.84
C GLN A 256 -20.55 -7.70 3.32
N GLU A 257 -19.45 -7.70 2.57
CA GLU A 257 -19.50 -7.60 1.11
C GLU A 257 -20.06 -8.88 0.46
N LEU A 258 -19.75 -10.06 1.00
CA LEU A 258 -20.39 -11.32 0.57
C LEU A 258 -21.90 -11.31 0.79
N GLN A 259 -22.36 -10.84 1.96
CA GLN A 259 -23.78 -10.69 2.28
C GLN A 259 -24.46 -9.69 1.35
N LYS A 260 -23.84 -8.52 1.13
CA LYS A 260 -24.33 -7.49 0.20
C LYS A 260 -24.50 -8.02 -1.22
N LEU A 261 -23.64 -8.93 -1.66
CA LEU A 261 -23.70 -9.57 -2.97
C LEU A 261 -24.62 -10.80 -3.02
N GLY A 262 -25.22 -11.21 -1.90
CA GLY A 262 -26.08 -12.39 -1.81
C GLY A 262 -25.33 -13.71 -2.01
N ILE A 263 -24.04 -13.76 -1.69
CA ILE A 263 -23.18 -14.92 -1.95
C ILE A 263 -23.14 -15.80 -0.69
N PRO A 264 -23.45 -17.11 -0.79
CA PRO A 264 -23.37 -18.02 0.35
C PRO A 264 -21.90 -18.30 0.72
N PHE A 265 -21.62 -18.30 2.03
CA PHE A 265 -20.29 -18.62 2.56
C PHE A 265 -20.37 -19.38 3.89
N LYS A 266 -19.27 -20.06 4.22
CA LYS A 266 -19.04 -20.74 5.50
C LYS A 266 -17.86 -20.09 6.22
N LYS A 267 -17.85 -20.24 7.55
CA LYS A 267 -16.81 -19.72 8.45
C LYS A 267 -15.98 -20.88 9.00
#